data_AF-A0A7S0T5P9-F1
#
_entry.id   AF-A0A7S0T5P9-F1
#
_cell.length_a   1.000
_cell.length_b   1.000
_cell.length_c   1.000
_cell.angle_alpha   90.00
_cell.angle_beta   90.00
_cell.angle_gamma   90.00
#
_symmetry.space_group_name_H-M   'P 1'
#
loop_
_entity.id
_entity.type
_entity.pdbx_description
1 polymer ?
#
loop_
_entity_poly.entity_id
_entity_poly.type
_entity_poly.pdbx_seq_one_letter_code
_entity_poly.pdbx_strand_id
1 'polypeptide(L)'
;GALLASGSRNNTLHLWHEPLAKRAVNVPKIDPASSPIAIEAAPKEDDPRNRADPAGASYIYWHTHKLLEHQPMEDGFFDPGRRGVHAAFPSLHDLRHTPADSGREVIYVDTKEDAALMAFLERVKEALTFITDDRARAKRLAELVGEKLGGDLADIVQASDEDVARLNVKVVPLGQLRIGVCRHRAILYKLCADRVGLRCRLIRGDYHQGNHSGGHAWNVVLLQDKAFLCDVMHKAGHLYEEGSERASHYKRLAERGGDAPGGGAGMGSIAPPETDSELAQLAKFEVHSGDLEPCVDRTNKPIVLGEGGFGQVIKATLRGHAGFVAVKRVRPDRVSANMQAEFKCELVCLFGLRSNYVVQAVGFSSHPDDMFIALEFMLGGSLYNALHTSDDASWLRWDAAGKRVLEDVAGGLYYLHTRRPPLIHRDVKSPNVLLSALGGSSSVTAKLADVGSFKEKLQSFVSMPNWGYTPVYAAPEVNMRRRQDEKVDIFAWGVLMWEVLSERFPHSGYLEAPSGASTRAVDLFERCRHEESSQRPTSAELVSILRDFDMSN
;
A
#
# COMPACT_ATOMS: atom_id res chain seq x y z
N GLY A 1 30.50 -22.10 68.37
CA GLY A 1 31.12 -23.44 68.30
C GLY A 1 30.85 -24.02 66.93
N ALA A 2 31.91 -24.49 66.28
CA ALA A 2 32.04 -25.40 65.12
C ALA A 2 31.11 -25.20 63.89
N LEU A 3 31.57 -24.86 62.67
CA LEU A 3 32.46 -25.54 61.69
C LEU A 3 31.88 -26.83 61.05
N LEU A 4 31.69 -26.78 59.71
CA LEU A 4 31.99 -27.76 58.63
C LEU A 4 30.84 -27.90 57.61
N ALA A 5 30.98 -27.32 56.40
CA ALA A 5 31.60 -27.87 55.17
C ALA A 5 30.66 -28.89 54.47
N SER A 6 30.20 -28.70 53.22
CA SER A 6 30.93 -28.62 51.94
C SER A 6 30.04 -27.95 50.86
N GLY A 7 30.48 -26.96 50.07
CA GLY A 7 31.23 -27.12 48.80
C GLY A 7 30.32 -27.62 47.64
N SER A 8 30.13 -26.99 46.47
CA SER A 8 30.85 -25.89 45.81
C SER A 8 30.07 -25.34 44.58
N ARG A 9 30.26 -24.03 44.31
CA ARG A 9 30.22 -23.29 43.02
C ARG A 9 28.86 -22.99 42.37
N ASN A 10 28.37 -21.74 42.50
CA ASN A 10 28.61 -20.56 41.63
C ASN A 10 27.86 -20.69 40.28
N ASN A 11 26.94 -19.81 39.85
CA ASN A 11 26.90 -18.35 39.92
C ASN A 11 25.46 -17.84 39.74
N THR A 12 24.98 -16.95 40.60
CA THR A 12 24.03 -15.89 40.21
C THR A 12 24.18 -14.74 41.19
N LEU A 13 25.02 -13.76 40.82
CA LEU A 13 25.18 -12.51 41.54
C LEU A 13 23.97 -11.62 41.27
N HIS A 14 23.22 -11.32 42.33
CA HIS A 14 22.37 -10.15 42.41
C HIS A 14 23.21 -8.89 42.22
N LEU A 15 22.80 -7.97 41.34
CA LEU A 15 22.97 -6.54 41.57
C LEU A 15 21.83 -5.73 40.91
N TRP A 16 21.07 -5.08 41.78
CA TRP A 16 20.54 -3.71 41.70
C TRP A 16 19.80 -3.22 40.45
N HIS A 17 18.55 -2.82 40.71
CA HIS A 17 17.78 -1.86 39.95
C HIS A 17 18.60 -0.60 39.62
N GLU A 18 18.82 -0.34 38.33
CA GLU A 18 18.85 1.00 37.77
C GLU A 18 18.04 1.01 36.45
N PRO A 19 17.23 2.05 36.20
CA PRO A 19 16.50 2.19 34.95
C PRO A 19 17.47 2.58 33.84
N LEU A 20 17.56 1.77 32.78
CA LEU A 20 18.30 2.12 31.57
C LEU A 20 17.66 3.36 30.92
N ALA A 21 18.27 4.49 31.20
CA ALA A 21 18.12 5.73 30.46
C ALA A 21 18.20 5.46 28.95
N LYS A 22 17.29 6.08 28.20
CA LYS A 22 17.34 6.18 26.74
C LYS A 22 18.77 6.52 26.34
N ARG A 23 19.47 5.58 25.70
CA ARG A 23 20.69 5.89 24.94
C ARG A 23 20.22 6.77 23.79
N ALA A 24 20.29 8.08 23.99
CA ALA A 24 20.28 9.04 22.91
C ALA A 24 21.43 8.65 21.99
N VAL A 25 21.09 8.11 20.81
CA VAL A 25 22.03 8.06 19.71
C VAL A 25 22.41 9.51 19.46
N ASN A 26 23.69 9.81 19.70
CA ASN A 26 24.25 11.13 19.57
C ASN A 26 24.23 11.47 18.06
N VAL A 27 23.13 12.05 17.59
CA VAL A 27 23.05 12.65 16.27
C VAL A 27 24.05 13.80 16.28
N PRO A 28 25.07 13.83 15.40
CA PRO A 28 25.98 14.96 15.33
C PRO A 28 25.14 16.22 15.12
N LYS A 29 25.29 17.22 16.02
CA LYS A 29 24.75 18.55 15.77
C LYS A 29 25.37 19.05 14.47
N ILE A 30 24.53 19.22 13.46
CA ILE A 30 24.92 19.77 12.16
C ILE A 30 25.16 21.27 12.38
N ASP A 31 26.41 21.68 12.13
CA ASP A 31 26.76 23.08 12.02
C ASP A 31 26.03 23.70 10.81
N PRO A 32 25.18 24.72 10.98
CA PRO A 32 24.48 25.36 9.87
C PRO A 32 25.40 26.10 8.88
N ALA A 33 26.71 26.17 9.13
CA ALA A 33 27.66 27.00 8.39
C ALA A 33 28.57 26.25 7.40
N SER A 34 28.38 24.96 7.11
CA SER A 34 29.07 24.32 5.97
C SER A 34 28.35 24.67 4.67
N SER A 35 28.75 25.78 4.03
CA SER A 35 28.30 26.21 2.70
C SER A 35 28.23 25.03 1.71
N PRO A 36 27.19 24.94 0.86
CA PRO A 36 27.25 24.06 -0.30
C PRO A 36 28.45 24.49 -1.14
N ILE A 37 29.36 23.55 -1.37
CA ILE A 37 30.48 23.69 -2.31
C ILE A 37 29.91 24.29 -3.60
N ALA A 38 30.47 25.43 -4.03
CA ALA A 38 30.16 26.00 -5.32
C ALA A 38 30.35 24.91 -6.37
N ILE A 39 29.28 24.55 -7.06
CA ILE A 39 29.34 23.68 -8.23
C ILE A 39 30.12 24.49 -9.27
N GLU A 40 31.44 24.30 -9.30
CA GLU A 40 32.32 24.95 -10.26
C GLU A 40 31.90 24.58 -11.69
N ALA A 41 31.89 25.60 -12.54
CA ALA A 41 31.72 25.65 -14.00
C ALA A 41 31.05 24.45 -14.70
N ALA A 42 29.95 24.74 -15.40
CA ALA A 42 29.31 23.84 -16.36
C ALA A 42 30.36 23.09 -17.22
N PRO A 43 30.31 21.75 -17.31
CA PRO A 43 31.20 20.99 -18.18
C PRO A 43 31.00 21.45 -19.61
N LYS A 44 32.11 21.55 -20.35
CA LYS A 44 32.14 22.01 -21.75
C LYS A 44 31.14 21.19 -22.58
N GLU A 45 30.47 21.83 -23.54
CA GLU A 45 29.45 21.20 -24.43
C GLU A 45 29.93 19.88 -25.07
N ASP A 46 31.24 19.70 -25.23
CA ASP A 46 31.89 18.51 -25.79
C ASP A 46 32.19 17.37 -24.81
N ASP A 47 31.70 17.41 -23.58
CA ASP A 47 31.89 16.30 -22.63
C ASP A 47 31.23 15.00 -23.15
N PRO A 48 31.95 13.87 -23.25
CA PRO A 48 31.38 12.59 -23.63
C PRO A 48 30.18 12.18 -22.77
N ARG A 49 30.13 12.63 -21.51
CA ARG A 49 29.02 12.42 -20.55
C ARG A 49 27.72 13.11 -20.98
N ASN A 50 27.77 14.06 -21.92
CA ASN A 50 26.62 14.79 -22.46
C ASN A 50 26.02 14.16 -23.72
N ARG A 51 26.71 13.19 -24.34
CA ARG A 51 26.31 12.62 -25.64
C ARG A 51 25.36 11.43 -25.42
N ALA A 52 24.30 11.37 -26.23
CA ALA A 52 23.39 10.24 -26.30
C ALA A 52 24.10 9.03 -26.96
N ASP A 53 25.06 8.42 -26.27
CA ASP A 53 25.71 7.20 -26.73
C ASP A 53 24.75 6.01 -26.55
N PRO A 54 24.29 5.36 -27.64
CA PRO A 54 23.39 4.21 -27.55
C PRO A 54 23.97 3.03 -26.78
N ALA A 55 25.30 2.94 -26.66
CA ALA A 55 25.99 1.92 -25.86
C ALA A 55 26.17 2.33 -24.39
N GLY A 56 25.97 3.59 -24.04
CA GLY A 56 26.18 4.11 -22.69
C GLY A 56 25.11 3.67 -21.70
N ALA A 57 25.49 3.42 -20.45
CA ALA A 57 24.60 2.94 -19.39
C ALA A 57 23.37 3.84 -19.18
N SER A 58 23.54 5.16 -19.19
CA SER A 58 22.44 6.14 -19.06
C SER A 58 21.40 5.97 -20.16
N TYR A 59 21.84 5.81 -21.42
CA TYR A 59 20.98 5.63 -22.58
C TYR A 59 20.25 4.29 -22.55
N ILE A 60 20.99 3.20 -22.28
CA ILE A 60 20.40 1.86 -22.18
C ILE A 60 19.35 1.82 -21.08
N TYR A 61 19.66 2.36 -19.90
CA TYR A 61 18.73 2.37 -18.78
C TYR A 61 17.47 3.20 -19.08
N TRP A 62 17.59 4.34 -19.74
CA TRP A 62 16.45 5.15 -20.19
C TRP A 62 15.54 4.41 -21.20
N HIS A 63 16.14 3.67 -22.13
CA HIS A 63 15.42 2.98 -23.21
C HIS A 63 14.89 1.60 -22.84
N THR A 64 15.48 0.94 -21.85
CA THR A 64 15.12 -0.44 -21.51
C THR A 64 14.60 -0.60 -20.09
N HIS A 65 14.78 0.41 -19.23
CA HIS A 65 14.57 0.34 -17.78
C HIS A 65 15.45 -0.68 -17.08
N LYS A 66 16.52 -1.12 -17.74
CA LYS A 66 17.37 -2.20 -17.27
C LYS A 66 18.83 -1.89 -17.54
N LEU A 67 19.68 -2.28 -16.60
CA LEU A 67 21.09 -2.56 -16.83
C LEU A 67 21.33 -3.98 -16.38
N LEU A 68 21.80 -4.81 -17.31
CA LEU A 68 22.10 -6.21 -17.04
C LEU A 68 23.41 -6.35 -16.28
N GLU A 69 23.69 -7.54 -15.77
CA GLU A 69 24.86 -7.82 -14.93
C GLU A 69 26.21 -7.67 -15.66
N HIS A 70 26.20 -7.78 -16.99
CA HIS A 70 27.38 -7.57 -17.84
C HIS A 70 27.49 -6.14 -18.38
N GLN A 71 26.53 -5.28 -18.05
CA GLN A 71 26.52 -3.86 -18.41
C GLN A 71 26.92 -3.04 -17.18
N PRO A 72 28.20 -2.64 -17.06
CA PRO A 72 28.66 -1.85 -15.93
C PRO A 72 28.04 -0.46 -15.95
N MET A 73 27.79 0.09 -14.76
CA MET A 73 27.37 1.48 -14.60
C MET A 73 28.58 2.42 -14.77
N GLU A 74 28.40 3.44 -15.59
CA GLU A 74 29.38 4.49 -15.89
C GLU A 74 28.92 5.85 -15.36
N ASP A 75 29.81 6.84 -15.42
CA ASP A 75 29.46 8.24 -15.12
C ASP A 75 28.34 8.71 -16.07
N GLY A 76 27.34 9.40 -15.55
CA GLY A 76 26.18 9.82 -16.31
C GLY A 76 24.95 10.09 -15.45
N PHE A 77 23.80 10.31 -16.10
CA PHE A 77 22.55 10.61 -15.42
C PHE A 77 21.56 9.45 -15.53
N PHE A 78 20.85 9.22 -14.43
CA PHE A 78 19.91 8.12 -14.27
C PHE A 78 18.59 8.64 -13.72
N ASP A 79 17.51 7.99 -14.16
CA ASP A 79 16.14 8.30 -13.76
C ASP A 79 15.70 9.78 -13.94
N PRO A 80 15.84 10.41 -15.13
CA PRO A 80 15.50 11.82 -15.34
C PRO A 80 14.00 12.11 -15.52
N GLY A 81 13.11 11.16 -15.18
CA GLY A 81 11.65 11.31 -15.33
C GLY A 81 11.00 10.31 -16.31
N ARG A 82 9.68 10.41 -16.51
CA ARG A 82 8.93 9.50 -17.41
C ARG A 82 9.15 9.89 -18.88
N ARG A 83 9.21 8.92 -19.80
CA ARG A 83 9.31 9.16 -21.27
C ARG A 83 8.23 10.11 -21.84
N GLY A 84 7.12 10.31 -21.14
CA GLY A 84 6.08 11.28 -21.56
C GLY A 84 6.47 12.76 -21.37
N VAL A 85 7.48 13.06 -20.53
CA VAL A 85 7.95 14.43 -20.27
C VAL A 85 9.06 14.84 -21.24
N HIS A 86 9.89 13.88 -21.67
CA HIS A 86 10.95 14.09 -22.66
C HIS A 86 10.75 13.12 -23.83
N ALA A 87 10.33 13.63 -24.98
CA ALA A 87 10.07 12.84 -26.19
C ALA A 87 11.35 12.15 -26.75
N ALA A 88 12.53 12.65 -26.39
CA ALA A 88 13.84 12.12 -26.76
C ALA A 88 14.74 12.02 -25.52
N PHE A 89 15.84 11.26 -25.61
CA PHE A 89 16.86 11.21 -24.57
C PHE A 89 17.44 12.62 -24.36
N PRO A 90 17.29 13.23 -23.17
CA PRO A 90 17.68 14.61 -22.94
C PRO A 90 19.21 14.77 -22.86
N SER A 91 19.73 15.96 -23.16
CA SER A 91 21.13 16.26 -22.86
C SER A 91 21.29 16.61 -21.37
N LEU A 92 22.46 16.33 -20.80
CA LEU A 92 22.75 16.74 -19.41
C LEU A 92 22.69 18.27 -19.25
N HIS A 93 23.06 19.02 -20.30
CA HIS A 93 22.95 20.47 -20.34
C HIS A 93 21.49 20.91 -20.12
N ASP A 94 20.54 20.35 -20.87
CA ASP A 94 19.12 20.71 -20.75
C ASP A 94 18.54 20.34 -19.38
N LEU A 95 18.96 19.19 -18.84
CA LEU A 95 18.54 18.76 -17.51
C LEU A 95 19.04 19.70 -16.41
N ARG A 96 20.27 20.23 -16.53
CA ARG A 96 20.82 21.19 -15.55
C ARG A 96 20.15 22.56 -15.61
N HIS A 97 19.63 22.96 -16.78
CA HIS A 97 18.90 24.22 -16.97
C HIS A 97 17.41 24.12 -16.61
N THR A 98 16.92 22.93 -16.26
CA THR A 98 15.55 22.75 -15.79
C THR A 98 15.45 23.21 -14.32
N PRO A 99 14.39 23.95 -13.93
CA PRO A 99 14.20 24.39 -12.54
C PRO A 99 14.19 23.22 -11.54
N ALA A 100 14.74 23.44 -10.34
CA ALA A 100 14.87 22.40 -9.32
C ALA A 100 13.51 21.88 -8.79
N ASP A 101 12.48 22.73 -8.79
CA ASP A 101 11.10 22.43 -8.39
C ASP A 101 10.27 21.74 -9.49
N SER A 102 10.80 21.70 -10.72
CA SER A 102 10.10 21.13 -11.87
C SER A 102 10.16 19.60 -11.85
N GLY A 103 9.20 18.93 -11.22
CA GLY A 103 9.08 17.47 -11.23
C GLY A 103 10.19 16.75 -10.45
N ARG A 104 10.41 15.46 -10.73
CA ARG A 104 11.37 14.61 -9.98
C ARG A 104 12.82 14.92 -10.33
N GLU A 105 13.71 14.96 -9.34
CA GLU A 105 15.16 15.09 -9.50
C GLU A 105 15.77 13.99 -10.37
N VAL A 106 16.86 14.36 -11.04
CA VAL A 106 17.72 13.47 -11.84
C VAL A 106 18.93 13.07 -11.02
N ILE A 107 19.26 11.77 -11.01
CA ILE A 107 20.39 11.25 -10.24
C ILE A 107 21.63 11.27 -11.12
N TYR A 108 22.67 11.96 -10.69
CA TYR A 108 23.91 12.10 -11.45
C TYR A 108 25.06 11.35 -10.74
N VAL A 109 25.69 10.45 -11.49
CA VAL A 109 26.86 9.68 -11.07
C VAL A 109 28.07 10.32 -11.72
N ASP A 110 28.98 10.83 -10.90
CA ASP A 110 30.22 11.44 -11.38
C ASP A 110 31.38 11.03 -10.49
N THR A 111 32.06 9.96 -10.87
CA THR A 111 33.20 9.43 -10.11
C THR A 111 34.46 10.27 -10.24
N LYS A 112 34.45 11.34 -11.04
CA LYS A 112 35.60 12.26 -11.18
C LYS A 112 35.44 13.49 -10.29
N GLU A 113 34.24 14.06 -10.25
CA GLU A 113 33.98 15.34 -9.58
C GLU A 113 33.28 15.18 -8.22
N ASP A 114 32.51 14.10 -7.99
CA ASP A 114 31.83 13.87 -6.71
C ASP A 114 32.75 13.15 -5.71
N ALA A 115 33.55 13.94 -4.99
CA ALA A 115 34.48 13.43 -3.97
C ALA A 115 33.78 12.63 -2.85
N ALA A 116 32.53 12.98 -2.50
CA ALA A 116 31.77 12.26 -1.49
C ALA A 116 31.34 10.87 -1.99
N LEU A 117 30.98 10.77 -3.27
CA LEU A 117 30.70 9.49 -3.92
C LEU A 117 31.97 8.62 -3.95
N MET A 118 33.10 9.19 -4.37
CA MET A 118 34.38 8.46 -4.44
C MET A 118 34.86 7.95 -3.08
N ALA A 119 34.75 8.76 -2.03
CA ALA A 119 35.07 8.34 -0.67
C ALA A 119 34.19 7.16 -0.21
N PHE A 120 32.90 7.17 -0.56
CA PHE A 120 32.01 6.06 -0.25
C PHE A 120 32.35 4.79 -1.04
N LEU A 121 32.68 4.91 -2.33
CA LEU A 121 33.09 3.77 -3.16
C LEU A 121 34.34 3.07 -2.61
N GLU A 122 35.35 3.84 -2.15
CA GLU A 122 36.55 3.24 -1.56
C GLU A 122 36.24 2.57 -0.21
N ARG A 123 35.41 3.19 0.64
CA ARG A 123 34.92 2.57 1.89
C ARG A 123 34.22 1.23 1.62
N VAL A 124 33.39 1.16 0.59
CA VAL A 124 32.71 -0.09 0.18
C VAL A 124 33.72 -1.14 -0.25
N LYS A 125 34.68 -0.76 -1.10
CA LYS A 125 35.73 -1.66 -1.58
C LYS A 125 36.52 -2.24 -0.41
N GLU A 126 36.98 -1.40 0.52
CA GLU A 126 37.67 -1.83 1.74
C GLU A 126 36.82 -2.79 2.59
N ALA A 127 35.56 -2.42 2.85
CA ALA A 127 34.65 -3.22 3.67
C ALA A 127 34.32 -4.60 3.08
N LEU A 128 34.37 -4.74 1.75
CA LEU A 128 34.07 -5.98 1.05
C LEU A 128 35.33 -6.77 0.62
N THR A 129 36.53 -6.20 0.77
CA THR A 129 37.80 -6.79 0.28
C THR A 129 38.05 -8.18 0.87
N PHE A 130 37.74 -8.39 2.15
CA PHE A 130 38.02 -9.65 2.86
C PHE A 130 36.82 -10.61 2.91
N ILE A 131 35.69 -10.25 2.30
CA ILE A 131 34.50 -11.10 2.25
C ILE A 131 34.54 -11.87 0.94
N THR A 132 34.79 -13.17 0.99
CA THR A 132 34.91 -14.03 -0.21
C THR A 132 33.58 -14.57 -0.71
N ASP A 133 32.55 -14.65 0.15
CA ASP A 133 31.22 -15.14 -0.21
C ASP A 133 30.38 -14.01 -0.83
N ASP A 134 30.02 -14.16 -2.10
CA ASP A 134 29.24 -13.15 -2.83
C ASP A 134 27.86 -12.89 -2.21
N ARG A 135 27.26 -13.88 -1.53
CA ARG A 135 26.01 -13.68 -0.79
C ARG A 135 26.23 -12.74 0.40
N ALA A 136 27.27 -12.97 1.19
CA ALA A 136 27.65 -12.07 2.29
C ALA A 136 28.07 -10.69 1.79
N ARG A 137 28.76 -10.60 0.64
CA ARG A 137 29.10 -9.31 0.00
C ARG A 137 27.85 -8.54 -0.43
N ALA A 138 26.91 -9.22 -1.08
CA ALA A 138 25.64 -8.64 -1.51
C ALA A 138 24.85 -8.06 -0.33
N LYS A 139 24.81 -8.81 0.78
CA LYS A 139 24.18 -8.38 2.02
C LYS A 139 24.88 -7.16 2.62
N ARG A 140 26.20 -7.24 2.82
CA ARG A 140 26.97 -6.16 3.45
C ARG A 140 26.95 -4.88 2.61
N LEU A 141 26.94 -5.01 1.29
CA LEU A 141 26.80 -3.87 0.39
C LEU A 141 25.48 -3.12 0.60
N ALA A 142 24.36 -3.84 0.71
CA ALA A 142 23.06 -3.21 0.91
C ALA A 142 22.97 -2.49 2.25
N GLU A 143 23.57 -3.06 3.30
CA GLU A 143 23.69 -2.41 4.61
C GLU A 143 24.49 -1.09 4.51
N LEU A 144 25.65 -1.09 3.84
CA LEU A 144 26.46 0.11 3.64
C LEU A 144 25.74 1.21 2.85
N VAL A 145 25.01 0.83 1.80
CA VAL A 145 24.16 1.75 1.03
C VAL A 145 23.06 2.33 1.91
N GLY A 146 22.43 1.48 2.73
CA GLY A 146 21.46 1.91 3.73
C GLY A 146 22.05 2.91 4.70
N GLU A 147 23.18 2.60 5.34
CA GLU A 147 23.91 3.48 6.26
C GLU A 147 24.23 4.85 5.63
N LYS A 148 24.61 4.89 4.35
CA LYS A 148 24.94 6.14 3.62
C LYS A 148 23.71 7.00 3.32
N LEU A 149 22.56 6.39 3.03
CA LEU A 149 21.35 7.06 2.57
C LEU A 149 20.23 7.09 3.62
N GLY A 150 20.61 7.15 4.89
CA GLY A 150 19.74 7.42 6.03
C GLY A 150 19.44 6.21 6.93
N GLY A 151 19.57 4.98 6.46
CA GLY A 151 19.22 3.76 7.21
C GLY A 151 17.73 3.46 7.15
N ASP A 152 17.18 2.85 8.21
CA ASP A 152 15.74 2.52 8.33
C ASP A 152 14.98 3.69 8.99
N LEU A 153 14.53 4.65 8.17
CA LEU A 153 13.70 5.78 8.60
C LEU A 153 12.23 5.52 8.27
N ALA A 154 11.35 5.76 9.24
CA ALA A 154 9.90 5.65 9.07
C ALA A 154 9.35 6.58 7.98
N ASP A 155 9.90 7.80 7.86
CA ASP A 155 9.50 8.81 6.87
C ASP A 155 10.66 9.13 5.90
N ILE A 156 11.35 8.10 5.42
CA ILE A 156 12.53 8.21 4.54
C ILE A 156 12.33 9.09 3.30
N VAL A 157 11.08 9.34 2.93
CA VAL A 157 10.69 9.96 1.68
C VAL A 157 10.55 11.43 1.85
N GLN A 158 9.79 11.86 2.86
CA GLN A 158 9.78 13.27 3.25
C GLN A 158 11.22 13.72 3.56
N ALA A 159 11.98 12.90 4.28
CA ALA A 159 13.36 13.19 4.60
C ALA A 159 14.28 13.20 3.35
N SER A 160 14.00 12.36 2.34
CA SER A 160 14.69 12.40 1.05
C SER A 160 14.32 13.64 0.24
N ASP A 161 13.04 14.05 0.24
CA ASP A 161 12.54 15.23 -0.47
C ASP A 161 13.15 16.50 0.14
N GLU A 162 13.21 16.59 1.47
CA GLU A 162 13.89 17.67 2.20
C GLU A 162 15.40 17.71 1.89
N ASP A 163 16.06 16.55 1.81
CA ASP A 163 17.50 16.49 1.51
C ASP A 163 17.81 16.84 0.05
N VAL A 164 16.93 16.48 -0.89
CA VAL A 164 17.00 16.90 -2.29
C VAL A 164 16.74 18.41 -2.40
N ALA A 165 15.70 18.92 -1.74
CA ALA A 165 15.37 20.35 -1.75
C ALA A 165 16.51 21.22 -1.19
N ARG A 166 17.25 20.73 -0.19
CA ARG A 166 18.45 21.39 0.35
C ARG A 166 19.51 21.65 -0.72
N LEU A 167 19.67 20.75 -1.69
CA LEU A 167 20.65 20.91 -2.77
C LEU A 167 20.20 21.95 -3.80
N ASN A 168 18.88 22.17 -3.92
CA ASN A 168 18.26 23.16 -4.82
C ASN A 168 18.79 23.08 -6.26
N VAL A 169 18.97 21.86 -6.77
CA VAL A 169 19.38 21.59 -8.16
C VAL A 169 18.54 20.46 -8.72
N LYS A 170 18.25 20.53 -10.02
CA LYS A 170 17.51 19.48 -10.72
C LYS A 170 18.31 18.18 -10.87
N VAL A 171 19.60 18.32 -11.14
CA VAL A 171 20.55 17.23 -11.36
C VAL A 171 21.37 17.06 -10.09
N VAL A 172 21.01 16.04 -9.31
CA VAL A 172 21.54 15.81 -7.97
C VAL A 172 22.73 14.85 -8.02
N PRO A 173 23.94 15.27 -7.58
CA PRO A 173 25.07 14.36 -7.46
C PRO A 173 24.81 13.30 -6.37
N LEU A 174 24.94 12.02 -6.75
CA LEU A 174 24.54 10.89 -5.90
C LEU A 174 25.30 10.83 -4.57
N GLY A 175 26.57 11.23 -4.52
CA GLY A 175 27.39 11.25 -3.30
C GLY A 175 26.94 12.31 -2.28
N GLN A 176 26.26 13.36 -2.74
CA GLN A 176 25.78 14.48 -1.92
C GLN A 176 24.44 14.20 -1.22
N LEU A 177 23.76 13.12 -1.61
CA LEU A 177 22.59 12.63 -0.90
C LEU A 177 22.99 12.03 0.46
N ARG A 178 22.26 12.43 1.49
CA ARG A 178 22.32 11.92 2.86
C ARG A 178 21.16 10.99 3.15
N ILE A 179 20.04 11.19 2.47
CA ILE A 179 18.82 10.37 2.61
C ILE A 179 18.35 10.01 1.20
N GLY A 180 17.92 8.76 1.01
CA GLY A 180 17.50 8.31 -0.31
C GLY A 180 16.52 7.16 -0.30
N VAL A 181 15.54 7.25 -1.20
CA VAL A 181 14.54 6.21 -1.48
C VAL A 181 15.07 5.10 -2.42
N CYS A 182 14.20 4.17 -2.83
CA CYS A 182 14.56 2.98 -3.60
C CYS A 182 15.42 3.25 -4.83
N ARG A 183 15.12 4.28 -5.65
CA ARG A 183 15.93 4.62 -6.83
C ARG A 183 17.35 5.09 -6.49
N HIS A 184 17.50 5.96 -5.49
CA HIS A 184 18.81 6.46 -5.04
C HIS A 184 19.68 5.29 -4.58
N ARG A 185 19.08 4.44 -3.75
CA ARG A 185 19.74 3.26 -3.18
C ARG A 185 20.06 2.23 -4.24
N ALA A 186 19.15 1.95 -5.16
CA ALA A 186 19.36 0.92 -6.17
C ALA A 186 20.43 1.29 -7.20
N ILE A 187 20.49 2.57 -7.59
CA ILE A 187 21.55 3.11 -8.46
C ILE A 187 22.90 3.05 -7.73
N LEU A 188 22.96 3.51 -6.48
CA LEU A 188 24.21 3.44 -5.69
C LEU A 188 24.66 1.99 -5.47
N TYR A 189 23.73 1.09 -5.19
CA TYR A 189 24.01 -0.34 -5.02
C TYR A 189 24.58 -0.94 -6.30
N LYS A 190 23.97 -0.68 -7.47
CA LYS A 190 24.46 -1.18 -8.76
C LYS A 190 25.87 -0.65 -9.06
N LEU A 191 26.10 0.65 -8.89
CA LEU A 191 27.43 1.25 -9.07
C LEU A 191 28.49 0.58 -8.18
N CYS A 192 28.18 0.39 -6.90
CA CYS A 192 29.09 -0.26 -5.97
C CYS A 192 29.33 -1.73 -6.32
N ALA A 193 28.27 -2.46 -6.66
CA ALA A 193 28.32 -3.88 -7.03
C ALA A 193 29.25 -4.08 -8.23
N ASP A 194 29.13 -3.25 -9.26
CA ASP A 194 29.99 -3.33 -10.44
C ASP A 194 31.47 -3.09 -10.10
N ARG A 195 31.78 -2.15 -9.20
CA ARG A 195 33.17 -1.85 -8.80
C ARG A 195 33.82 -2.92 -7.94
N VAL A 196 33.04 -3.69 -7.21
CA VAL A 196 33.55 -4.85 -6.46
C VAL A 196 33.38 -6.17 -7.23
N GLY A 197 32.90 -6.14 -8.46
CA GLY A 197 32.72 -7.33 -9.30
C GLY A 197 31.58 -8.26 -8.85
N LEU A 198 30.57 -7.74 -8.16
CA LEU A 198 29.36 -8.48 -7.79
C LEU A 198 28.34 -8.38 -8.93
N ARG A 199 27.96 -9.52 -9.52
CA ARG A 199 27.01 -9.56 -10.65
C ARG A 199 25.63 -9.08 -10.21
N CYS A 200 25.21 -7.91 -10.69
CA CYS A 200 23.95 -7.28 -10.31
C CYS A 200 23.25 -6.66 -11.51
N ARG A 201 21.94 -6.89 -11.65
CA ARG A 201 21.07 -6.14 -12.56
C ARG A 201 20.48 -4.93 -11.82
N LEU A 202 20.28 -3.82 -12.52
CA LEU A 202 19.45 -2.70 -12.07
C LEU A 202 18.21 -2.65 -12.95
N ILE A 203 17.02 -2.67 -12.36
CA ILE A 203 15.77 -2.73 -13.11
C ILE A 203 14.78 -1.72 -12.54
N ARG A 204 14.15 -0.92 -13.39
CA ARG A 204 13.03 -0.06 -13.03
C ARG A 204 11.71 -0.67 -13.47
N GLY A 205 10.70 -0.53 -12.63
CA GLY A 205 9.36 -1.05 -12.88
C GLY A 205 9.26 -2.54 -12.58
N ASP A 206 8.60 -3.34 -13.40
CA ASP A 206 8.54 -4.80 -13.16
C ASP A 206 9.94 -5.43 -13.30
N TYR A 207 10.46 -6.11 -12.27
CA TYR A 207 11.80 -6.69 -12.36
C TYR A 207 11.92 -7.83 -13.40
N HIS A 208 10.80 -8.45 -13.83
CA HIS A 208 10.83 -9.45 -14.90
C HIS A 208 11.02 -8.80 -16.27
N GLN A 209 10.21 -7.78 -16.59
CA GLN A 209 10.11 -7.24 -17.95
C GLN A 209 10.72 -5.85 -18.10
N GLY A 210 10.83 -5.07 -17.01
CA GLY A 210 11.18 -3.65 -17.02
C GLY A 210 10.03 -2.87 -17.63
N ASN A 211 9.53 -1.83 -16.97
CA ASN A 211 8.47 -1.03 -17.56
C ASN A 211 8.49 0.43 -17.12
N HIS A 212 7.84 1.25 -17.94
CA HIS A 212 7.66 2.69 -17.73
C HIS A 212 6.70 3.05 -16.60
N SER A 213 5.82 2.12 -16.24
CA SER A 213 4.68 2.38 -15.35
C SER A 213 5.05 2.26 -13.88
N GLY A 214 6.05 1.45 -13.52
CA GLY A 214 6.42 1.24 -12.11
C GLY A 214 7.40 2.28 -11.55
N GLY A 215 7.08 2.79 -10.36
CA GLY A 215 7.87 3.80 -9.64
C GLY A 215 9.09 3.26 -8.88
N HIS A 216 9.24 1.93 -8.78
CA HIS A 216 10.29 1.28 -7.99
C HIS A 216 11.52 0.89 -8.82
N ALA A 217 12.70 0.86 -8.18
CA ALA A 217 13.95 0.38 -8.76
C ALA A 217 14.50 -0.79 -7.94
N TRP A 218 14.90 -1.86 -8.62
CA TRP A 218 15.31 -3.14 -8.05
C TRP A 218 16.77 -3.45 -8.37
N ASN A 219 17.44 -4.10 -7.43
CA ASN A 219 18.68 -4.81 -7.68
C ASN A 219 18.41 -6.31 -7.69
N VAL A 220 18.83 -6.99 -8.75
CA VAL A 220 18.80 -8.45 -8.81
C VAL A 220 20.21 -8.98 -8.89
N VAL A 221 20.67 -9.61 -7.80
CA VAL A 221 22.01 -10.16 -7.66
C VAL A 221 22.03 -11.58 -8.19
N LEU A 222 23.01 -11.90 -9.03
CA LEU A 222 23.22 -13.25 -9.55
C LEU A 222 24.28 -13.93 -8.68
N LEU A 223 23.87 -14.96 -7.96
CA LEU A 223 24.73 -15.78 -7.13
C LEU A 223 24.78 -17.18 -7.72
N GLN A 224 25.97 -17.59 -8.18
CA GLN A 224 26.13 -18.82 -8.96
C GLN A 224 25.21 -18.77 -10.20
N ASP A 225 24.25 -19.70 -10.30
CA ASP A 225 23.28 -19.81 -11.41
C ASP A 225 21.87 -19.34 -11.04
N LYS A 226 21.71 -18.65 -9.89
CA LYS A 226 20.41 -18.18 -9.39
C LYS A 226 20.37 -16.66 -9.25
N ALA A 227 19.21 -16.09 -9.55
CA ALA A 227 18.94 -14.67 -9.39
C ALA A 227 18.18 -14.40 -8.08
N PHE A 228 18.53 -13.32 -7.39
CA PHE A 228 17.91 -12.92 -6.13
C PHE A 228 17.62 -11.42 -6.11
N LEU A 229 16.38 -11.05 -5.82
CA LEU A 229 16.06 -9.65 -5.48
C LEU A 229 16.74 -9.29 -4.17
N CYS A 230 17.51 -8.22 -4.18
CA CYS A 230 18.15 -7.66 -3.00
C CYS A 230 17.31 -6.52 -2.43
N ASP A 231 16.92 -6.62 -1.16
CA ASP A 231 16.27 -5.53 -0.45
C ASP A 231 17.29 -4.47 -0.06
N VAL A 232 17.14 -3.26 -0.58
CA VAL A 232 18.00 -2.10 -0.28
C VAL A 232 17.26 -1.04 0.55
N MET A 233 16.02 -1.32 0.95
CA MET A 233 15.15 -0.40 1.68
C MET A 233 14.94 -0.85 3.12
N HIS A 234 14.15 -1.90 3.35
CA HIS A 234 13.60 -2.23 4.66
C HIS A 234 14.47 -3.26 5.37
N LYS A 235 14.70 -4.42 4.75
CA LYS A 235 15.60 -5.46 5.28
C LYS A 235 16.88 -5.48 4.46
N ALA A 236 17.67 -4.41 4.57
CA ALA A 236 18.90 -4.22 3.80
C ALA A 236 19.74 -5.52 3.72
N GLY A 237 19.93 -6.02 2.50
CA GLY A 237 20.72 -7.21 2.20
C GLY A 237 19.98 -8.53 2.30
N HIS A 238 18.68 -8.53 2.59
CA HIS A 238 17.85 -9.72 2.44
C HIS A 238 17.69 -10.08 0.97
N LEU A 239 17.84 -11.36 0.65
CA LEU A 239 17.83 -11.88 -0.72
C LEU A 239 16.62 -12.79 -0.94
N TYR A 240 15.78 -12.44 -1.91
CA TYR A 240 14.61 -13.24 -2.29
C TYR A 240 14.85 -13.88 -3.66
N GLU A 241 14.81 -15.21 -3.75
CA GLU A 241 15.03 -15.91 -5.01
C GLU A 241 14.02 -15.45 -6.07
N GLU A 242 14.50 -15.06 -7.24
CA GLU A 242 13.69 -14.54 -8.33
C GLU A 242 12.62 -15.57 -8.74
N GLY A 243 11.37 -15.13 -8.86
CA GLY A 243 10.24 -16.02 -9.15
C GLY A 243 9.69 -16.78 -7.94
N SER A 244 10.33 -16.70 -6.77
CA SER A 244 9.77 -17.27 -5.54
C SER A 244 8.57 -16.46 -5.03
N GLU A 245 7.73 -17.11 -4.23
CA GLU A 245 6.60 -16.45 -3.54
C GLU A 245 7.08 -15.30 -2.64
N ARG A 246 8.25 -15.46 -1.99
CA ARG A 246 8.84 -14.42 -1.15
C ARG A 246 9.29 -13.19 -1.96
N ALA A 247 9.83 -13.40 -3.17
CA ALA A 247 10.16 -12.30 -4.09
C ALA A 247 8.91 -11.58 -4.59
N SER A 248 7.84 -12.32 -4.91
CA SER A 248 6.56 -11.74 -5.30
C SER A 248 5.91 -10.95 -4.14
N HIS A 249 6.05 -11.45 -2.90
CA HIS A 249 5.60 -10.74 -1.72
C HIS A 249 6.39 -9.44 -1.50
N TYR A 250 7.72 -9.51 -1.57
CA TYR A 250 8.59 -8.33 -1.50
C TYR A 250 8.25 -7.31 -2.59
N LYS A 251 8.00 -7.76 -3.83
CA LYS A 251 7.55 -6.92 -4.94
C LYS A 251 6.29 -6.13 -4.57
N ARG A 252 5.26 -6.84 -4.12
CA ARG A 252 3.98 -6.23 -3.71
C ARG A 252 4.15 -5.22 -2.58
N LEU A 253 5.05 -5.47 -1.63
CA LEU A 253 5.34 -4.52 -0.55
C LEU A 253 6.01 -3.24 -1.08
N ALA A 254 7.00 -3.37 -1.95
CA ALA A 254 7.72 -2.22 -2.49
C ALA A 254 6.89 -1.41 -3.51
N GLU A 255 5.98 -2.04 -4.25
CA GLU A 255 5.03 -1.36 -5.14
C GLU A 255 3.92 -0.61 -4.38
N ARG A 256 3.52 -1.10 -3.19
CA ARG A 256 2.58 -0.38 -2.31
C ARG A 256 3.10 0.98 -1.83
N GLY A 257 4.43 1.18 -1.77
CA GLY A 257 5.06 2.45 -1.41
C GLY A 257 5.43 3.35 -2.61
N GLY A 258 5.32 2.86 -3.84
CA GLY A 258 5.92 3.47 -5.04
C GLY A 258 5.01 4.37 -5.88
N ASP A 259 3.70 4.41 -5.61
CA ASP A 259 2.70 5.10 -6.44
C ASP A 259 2.29 6.51 -5.93
N ALA A 260 2.97 7.06 -4.91
CA ALA A 260 2.81 8.47 -4.57
C ALA A 260 3.76 9.37 -5.41
N PRO A 261 3.33 10.58 -5.85
CA PRO A 261 4.27 11.65 -6.11
C PRO A 261 4.83 12.08 -4.75
N GLY A 262 6.10 11.78 -4.47
CA GLY A 262 6.67 11.80 -3.11
C GLY A 262 6.43 10.46 -2.42
N GLY A 263 7.22 9.46 -2.81
CA GLY A 263 6.94 8.04 -2.56
C GLY A 263 7.42 7.49 -1.23
N GLY A 264 6.59 7.56 -0.17
CA GLY A 264 6.53 6.61 0.98
C GLY A 264 6.46 7.22 2.40
N ALA A 265 5.26 7.21 2.97
CA ALA A 265 5.08 7.29 4.42
C ALA A 265 5.06 5.87 5.00
N GLY A 266 5.60 5.74 6.22
CA GLY A 266 5.89 4.47 6.87
C GLY A 266 4.71 3.52 7.01
N MET A 267 5.04 2.22 7.03
CA MET A 267 4.24 1.21 7.69
C MET A 267 5.15 0.32 8.51
N GLY A 268 4.74 0.11 9.76
CA GLY A 268 5.48 -0.63 10.76
C GLY A 268 5.88 -2.02 10.30
N SER A 269 6.98 -2.48 10.90
CA SER A 269 7.39 -3.88 10.96
C SER A 269 6.19 -4.83 11.00
N ILE A 270 5.98 -5.59 9.93
CA ILE A 270 5.34 -6.91 10.04
C ILE A 270 6.46 -7.92 9.87
N ALA A 271 7.04 -8.29 11.01
CA ALA A 271 7.73 -9.54 11.16
C ALA A 271 6.68 -10.68 10.98
N PRO A 272 6.99 -11.78 10.29
CA PRO A 272 6.22 -13.00 10.46
C PRO A 272 6.68 -13.64 11.78
N PRO A 273 6.00 -13.34 12.91
CA PRO A 273 5.41 -14.40 13.73
C PRO A 273 4.12 -14.05 14.54
N GLU A 274 3.36 -12.99 14.23
CA GLU A 274 2.13 -12.66 15.00
C GLU A 274 0.82 -13.29 14.47
N THR A 275 0.67 -13.46 13.15
CA THR A 275 -0.58 -13.95 12.54
C THR A 275 -0.96 -15.37 12.95
N ASP A 276 -0.01 -16.28 13.16
CA ASP A 276 -0.31 -17.66 13.59
C ASP A 276 -0.84 -17.71 15.03
N SER A 277 -0.36 -16.81 15.90
CA SER A 277 -0.85 -16.67 17.27
C SER A 277 -2.25 -16.04 17.31
N GLU A 278 -2.53 -15.07 16.45
CA GLU A 278 -3.86 -14.45 16.33
C GLU A 278 -4.88 -15.43 15.73
N LEU A 279 -4.49 -16.19 14.69
CA LEU A 279 -5.32 -17.26 14.11
C LEU A 279 -5.63 -18.35 15.13
N ALA A 280 -4.70 -18.71 16.01
CA ALA A 280 -4.95 -19.67 17.07
C ALA A 280 -6.10 -19.21 18.01
N GLN A 281 -6.25 -17.90 18.25
CA GLN A 281 -7.37 -17.37 19.02
C GLN A 281 -8.71 -17.44 18.28
N LEU A 282 -8.66 -17.55 16.95
CA LEU A 282 -9.82 -17.70 16.09
C LEU A 282 -10.29 -19.15 15.94
N ALA A 283 -9.52 -20.15 16.40
CA ALA A 283 -9.89 -21.57 16.27
C ALA A 283 -11.29 -21.91 16.83
N LYS A 284 -11.76 -21.16 17.84
CA LYS A 284 -13.12 -21.29 18.40
C LYS A 284 -14.25 -20.87 17.44
N PHE A 285 -13.93 -20.16 16.37
CA PHE A 285 -14.86 -19.74 15.32
C PHE A 285 -14.71 -20.58 14.04
N GLU A 286 -13.85 -21.60 14.06
CA GLU A 286 -13.71 -22.52 12.93
C GLU A 286 -14.95 -23.41 12.84
N VAL A 287 -15.48 -23.52 11.63
CA VAL A 287 -16.74 -24.20 11.32
C VAL A 287 -16.44 -25.36 10.39
N HIS A 288 -16.89 -26.56 10.77
CA HIS A 288 -16.84 -27.70 9.89
C HIS A 288 -17.93 -27.57 8.82
N SER A 289 -17.61 -27.86 7.55
CA SER A 289 -18.55 -27.70 6.43
C SER A 289 -19.88 -28.44 6.62
N GLY A 290 -19.86 -29.59 7.32
CA GLY A 290 -21.05 -30.36 7.66
C GLY A 290 -21.99 -29.70 8.68
N ASP A 291 -21.57 -28.64 9.36
CA ASP A 291 -22.41 -27.84 10.26
C ASP A 291 -23.16 -26.71 9.53
N LEU A 292 -22.89 -26.51 8.23
CA LEU A 292 -23.59 -25.57 7.36
C LEU A 292 -24.65 -26.30 6.52
N GLU A 293 -25.88 -25.81 6.58
CA GLU A 293 -26.97 -26.29 5.74
C GLU A 293 -27.45 -25.16 4.81
N PRO A 294 -27.17 -25.24 3.49
CA PRO A 294 -27.65 -24.25 2.53
C PRO A 294 -29.18 -24.20 2.51
N CYS A 295 -29.73 -22.98 2.57
CA CYS A 295 -31.14 -22.77 2.30
C CYS A 295 -31.38 -22.98 0.80
N VAL A 296 -32.47 -23.66 0.44
CA VAL A 296 -32.81 -23.95 -0.96
C VAL A 296 -34.09 -23.24 -1.40
N ASP A 297 -34.17 -22.93 -2.69
CA ASP A 297 -35.35 -22.39 -3.34
C ASP A 297 -36.40 -23.48 -3.63
N ARG A 298 -37.51 -23.10 -4.29
CA ARG A 298 -38.59 -24.02 -4.67
C ARG A 298 -38.15 -25.12 -5.64
N THR A 299 -37.01 -24.97 -6.30
CA THR A 299 -36.40 -25.94 -7.23
C THR A 299 -35.32 -26.80 -6.58
N ASN A 300 -35.18 -26.72 -5.25
CA ASN A 300 -34.18 -27.42 -4.47
C ASN A 300 -32.73 -27.00 -4.81
N LYS A 301 -32.53 -25.76 -5.27
CA LYS A 301 -31.20 -25.17 -5.52
C LYS A 301 -30.81 -24.20 -4.40
N PRO A 302 -29.52 -24.08 -4.04
CA PRO A 302 -29.07 -23.13 -3.03
C PRO A 302 -29.51 -21.69 -3.34
N ILE A 303 -30.00 -20.97 -2.33
CA ILE A 303 -30.37 -19.56 -2.44
C ILE A 303 -29.08 -18.74 -2.50
N VAL A 304 -28.78 -18.23 -3.68
CA VAL A 304 -27.63 -17.37 -3.95
C VAL A 304 -28.01 -15.93 -3.62
N LEU A 305 -27.25 -15.30 -2.73
CA LEU A 305 -27.40 -13.90 -2.33
C LEU A 305 -26.57 -12.96 -3.21
N GLY A 306 -25.49 -13.46 -3.79
CA GLY A 306 -24.63 -12.72 -4.71
C GLY A 306 -23.53 -13.59 -5.30
N GLU A 307 -22.98 -13.16 -6.44
CA GLU A 307 -21.87 -13.83 -7.12
C GLU A 307 -20.84 -12.77 -7.53
N GLY A 308 -19.56 -13.02 -7.23
CA GLY A 308 -18.48 -12.07 -7.50
C GLY A 308 -17.15 -12.75 -7.80
N GLY A 309 -16.08 -11.95 -7.90
CA GLY A 309 -14.73 -12.44 -8.24
C GLY A 309 -14.18 -13.53 -7.30
N PHE A 310 -14.57 -13.44 -6.02
CA PHE A 310 -14.15 -14.36 -4.95
C PHE A 310 -14.99 -15.63 -4.84
N GLY A 311 -16.11 -15.73 -5.56
CA GLY A 311 -17.00 -16.89 -5.51
C GLY A 311 -18.46 -16.52 -5.24
N GLN A 312 -19.18 -17.45 -4.61
CA GLN A 312 -20.63 -17.36 -4.41
C GLN A 312 -20.94 -17.06 -2.93
N VAL A 313 -21.90 -16.17 -2.71
CA VAL A 313 -22.50 -15.92 -1.39
C VAL A 313 -23.84 -16.63 -1.35
N ILE A 314 -24.02 -17.53 -0.39
CA ILE A 314 -25.27 -18.29 -0.21
C ILE A 314 -25.90 -18.02 1.15
N LYS A 315 -27.22 -18.18 1.24
CA LYS A 315 -27.95 -18.20 2.50
C LYS A 315 -27.88 -19.60 3.12
N ALA A 316 -27.52 -19.71 4.39
CA ALA A 316 -27.45 -20.99 5.09
C ALA A 316 -27.90 -20.87 6.55
N THR A 317 -28.19 -22.00 7.19
CA THR A 317 -28.20 -22.14 8.65
C THR A 317 -26.84 -22.69 9.10
N LEU A 318 -26.42 -22.31 10.31
CA LEU A 318 -25.19 -22.77 10.94
C LEU A 318 -25.55 -23.42 12.27
N ARG A 319 -25.11 -24.67 12.48
CA ARG A 319 -25.37 -25.41 13.72
C ARG A 319 -24.88 -24.63 14.94
N GLY A 320 -25.76 -24.43 15.92
CA GLY A 320 -25.44 -23.68 17.14
C GLY A 320 -25.51 -22.15 17.00
N HIS A 321 -25.82 -21.62 15.81
CA HIS A 321 -26.12 -20.20 15.60
C HIS A 321 -27.63 -19.99 15.43
N ALA A 322 -28.18 -18.99 16.11
CA ALA A 322 -29.59 -18.65 15.99
C ALA A 322 -29.83 -17.82 14.72
N GLY A 323 -30.63 -18.33 13.79
CA GLY A 323 -30.99 -17.65 12.55
C GLY A 323 -30.12 -18.02 11.36
N PHE A 324 -30.16 -17.19 10.32
CA PHE A 324 -29.45 -17.42 9.07
C PHE A 324 -28.07 -16.76 9.06
N VAL A 325 -27.17 -17.31 8.27
CA VAL A 325 -25.87 -16.73 7.93
C VAL A 325 -25.75 -16.52 6.42
N ALA A 326 -24.92 -15.55 6.04
CA ALA A 326 -24.45 -15.39 4.67
C ALA A 326 -23.07 -16.05 4.54
N VAL A 327 -22.94 -17.09 3.72
CA VAL A 327 -21.68 -17.82 3.54
C VAL A 327 -21.02 -17.39 2.25
N LYS A 328 -19.92 -16.64 2.35
CA LYS A 328 -19.05 -16.27 1.24
C LYS A 328 -18.02 -17.38 1.04
N ARG A 329 -18.20 -18.20 0.01
CA ARG A 329 -17.37 -19.37 -0.26
C ARG A 329 -16.42 -19.12 -1.42
N VAL A 330 -15.15 -19.42 -1.19
CA VAL A 330 -14.09 -19.35 -2.22
C VAL A 330 -14.23 -20.55 -3.14
N ARG A 331 -14.06 -20.35 -4.45
CA ARG A 331 -14.12 -21.46 -5.40
C ARG A 331 -12.87 -22.34 -5.28
N PRO A 332 -13.00 -23.67 -5.09
CA PRO A 332 -11.85 -24.57 -4.86
C PRO A 332 -10.82 -24.54 -5.99
N ASP A 333 -11.25 -24.35 -7.25
CA ASP A 333 -10.40 -24.26 -8.44
C ASP A 333 -9.50 -23.01 -8.47
N ARG A 334 -9.72 -22.07 -7.55
CA ARG A 334 -8.99 -20.79 -7.47
C ARG A 334 -8.08 -20.69 -6.25
N VAL A 335 -8.03 -21.71 -5.41
CA VAL A 335 -7.27 -21.68 -4.15
C VAL A 335 -5.77 -21.90 -4.41
N SER A 336 -5.00 -20.81 -4.28
CA SER A 336 -3.52 -20.86 -4.25
C SER A 336 -2.99 -20.64 -2.83
N ALA A 337 -1.73 -20.97 -2.56
CA ALA A 337 -1.09 -20.70 -1.27
C ALA A 337 -1.13 -19.19 -0.89
N ASN A 338 -0.99 -18.30 -1.88
CA ASN A 338 -1.15 -16.85 -1.68
C ASN A 338 -2.58 -16.50 -1.23
N MET A 339 -3.60 -17.09 -1.86
CA MET A 339 -5.01 -16.86 -1.52
C MET A 339 -5.32 -17.36 -0.11
N GLN A 340 -4.75 -18.49 0.33
CA GLN A 340 -4.89 -18.97 1.70
C GLN A 340 -4.26 -18.02 2.72
N ALA A 341 -3.08 -17.48 2.44
CA ALA A 341 -2.44 -16.51 3.32
C ALA A 341 -3.22 -15.19 3.40
N GLU A 342 -3.77 -14.72 2.28
CA GLU A 342 -4.59 -13.51 2.21
C GLU A 342 -5.93 -13.69 2.94
N PHE A 343 -6.55 -14.85 2.75
CA PHE A 343 -7.75 -15.25 3.47
C PHE A 343 -7.51 -15.26 4.99
N LYS A 344 -6.39 -15.82 5.44
CA LYS A 344 -6.02 -15.80 6.87
C LYS A 344 -5.86 -14.38 7.43
N CYS A 345 -5.25 -13.47 6.67
CA CYS A 345 -5.16 -12.06 7.06
C CYS A 345 -6.55 -11.38 7.10
N GLU A 346 -7.42 -11.70 6.14
CA GLU A 346 -8.81 -11.23 6.11
C GLU A 346 -9.60 -11.70 7.34
N LEU A 347 -9.41 -12.96 7.75
CA LEU A 347 -10.01 -13.49 8.98
C LEU A 347 -9.56 -12.71 10.22
N VAL A 348 -8.26 -12.50 10.41
CA VAL A 348 -7.73 -11.73 11.55
C VAL A 348 -8.32 -10.32 11.58
N CYS A 349 -8.40 -9.66 10.41
CA CYS A 349 -9.02 -8.35 10.30
C CYS A 349 -10.50 -8.40 10.69
N LEU A 350 -11.31 -9.22 10.00
CA LEU A 350 -12.76 -9.30 10.18
C LEU A 350 -13.18 -9.68 11.60
N PHE A 351 -12.53 -10.68 12.20
CA PHE A 351 -12.83 -11.10 13.57
C PHE A 351 -12.32 -10.10 14.62
N GLY A 352 -11.36 -9.23 14.26
CA GLY A 352 -10.95 -8.08 15.05
C GLY A 352 -11.94 -6.91 15.03
N LEU A 353 -12.89 -6.89 14.09
CA LEU A 353 -13.94 -5.88 14.00
C LEU A 353 -15.15 -6.27 14.85
N ARG A 354 -15.64 -5.29 15.62
CA ARG A 354 -16.83 -5.34 16.47
C ARG A 354 -17.53 -3.99 16.43
N SER A 355 -18.52 -3.86 15.55
CA SER A 355 -19.26 -2.61 15.35
C SER A 355 -20.68 -2.90 14.90
N ASN A 356 -21.62 -2.04 15.31
CA ASN A 356 -23.00 -2.09 14.82
C ASN A 356 -23.13 -1.58 13.38
N TYR A 357 -22.06 -1.06 12.78
CA TYR A 357 -22.03 -0.46 11.44
C TYR A 357 -21.21 -1.27 10.42
N VAL A 358 -20.65 -2.41 10.83
CA VAL A 358 -19.86 -3.32 9.97
C VAL A 358 -20.44 -4.73 10.12
N VAL A 359 -20.59 -5.43 9.00
CA VAL A 359 -21.09 -6.81 8.99
C VAL A 359 -20.13 -7.72 9.76
N GLN A 360 -20.65 -8.42 10.76
CA GLN A 360 -19.89 -9.24 11.69
C GLN A 360 -19.64 -10.63 11.13
N ALA A 361 -18.38 -11.09 11.22
CA ALA A 361 -18.03 -12.48 11.00
C ALA A 361 -18.48 -13.35 12.17
N VAL A 362 -19.13 -14.48 11.85
CA VAL A 362 -19.71 -15.44 12.80
C VAL A 362 -18.86 -16.71 12.88
N GLY A 363 -18.31 -17.15 11.74
CA GLY A 363 -17.47 -18.33 11.66
C GLY A 363 -16.72 -18.40 10.34
N PHE A 364 -15.81 -19.35 10.20
CA PHE A 364 -15.05 -19.56 8.95
C PHE A 364 -14.59 -21.00 8.79
N SER A 365 -14.21 -21.38 7.57
CA SER A 365 -13.38 -22.55 7.30
C SER A 365 -12.12 -22.10 6.57
N SER A 366 -10.97 -22.58 7.06
CA SER A 366 -9.66 -22.38 6.42
C SER A 366 -9.21 -23.61 5.61
N HIS A 367 -10.04 -24.64 5.51
CA HIS A 367 -9.71 -25.88 4.83
C HIS A 367 -9.55 -25.64 3.31
N PRO A 368 -8.44 -26.07 2.67
CA PRO A 368 -8.16 -25.77 1.27
C PRO A 368 -9.28 -26.13 0.29
N ASP A 369 -9.97 -27.24 0.55
CA ASP A 369 -11.05 -27.74 -0.33
C ASP A 369 -12.40 -27.04 -0.13
N ASP A 370 -12.58 -26.31 0.98
CA ASP A 370 -13.85 -25.63 1.28
C ASP A 370 -13.61 -24.40 2.17
N MET A 371 -12.92 -23.40 1.62
CA MET A 371 -12.66 -22.12 2.30
C MET A 371 -13.89 -21.22 2.24
N PHE A 372 -14.34 -20.74 3.40
CA PHE A 372 -15.48 -19.80 3.46
C PHE A 372 -15.46 -18.92 4.70
N ILE A 373 -16.16 -17.80 4.61
CA ILE A 373 -16.49 -16.93 5.75
C ILE A 373 -18.00 -16.93 5.92
N ALA A 374 -18.47 -17.26 7.12
CA ALA A 374 -19.85 -17.11 7.53
C ALA A 374 -20.04 -15.75 8.22
N LEU A 375 -20.90 -14.91 7.65
CA LEU A 375 -21.22 -13.56 8.10
C LEU A 375 -22.65 -13.53 8.64
N GLU A 376 -22.96 -12.55 9.49
CA GLU A 376 -24.35 -12.28 9.87
C GLU A 376 -25.21 -12.04 8.63
N PHE A 377 -26.42 -12.61 8.61
CA PHE A 377 -27.35 -12.43 7.51
C PHE A 377 -28.13 -11.12 7.65
N MET A 378 -28.05 -10.27 6.63
CA MET A 378 -28.75 -8.99 6.56
C MET A 378 -30.04 -9.14 5.75
N LEU A 379 -31.19 -9.13 6.44
CA LEU A 379 -32.50 -9.46 5.84
C LEU A 379 -32.91 -8.51 4.71
N GLY A 380 -32.56 -7.24 4.82
CA GLY A 380 -32.91 -6.20 3.83
C GLY A 380 -32.09 -6.26 2.54
N GLY A 381 -31.08 -7.14 2.45
CA GLY A 381 -30.21 -7.22 1.28
C GLY A 381 -29.35 -5.97 1.10
N SER A 382 -28.91 -5.71 -0.13
CA SER A 382 -28.07 -4.54 -0.46
C SER A 382 -28.91 -3.28 -0.69
N LEU A 383 -28.34 -2.12 -0.36
CA LEU A 383 -28.92 -0.81 -0.66
C LEU A 383 -29.15 -0.64 -2.16
N TYR A 384 -28.27 -1.20 -3.00
CA TYR A 384 -28.45 -1.18 -4.46
C TYR A 384 -29.78 -1.81 -4.89
N ASN A 385 -30.09 -3.00 -4.37
CA ASN A 385 -31.35 -3.67 -4.71
C ASN A 385 -32.56 -2.90 -4.15
N ALA A 386 -32.40 -2.33 -2.96
CA ALA A 386 -33.45 -1.54 -2.32
C ALA A 386 -33.77 -0.24 -3.09
N LEU A 387 -32.77 0.41 -3.70
CA LEU A 387 -32.95 1.62 -4.51
C LEU A 387 -33.41 1.33 -5.94
N HIS A 388 -32.81 0.34 -6.61
CA HIS A 388 -32.91 0.22 -8.07
C HIS A 388 -33.72 -0.97 -8.58
N THR A 389 -34.07 -1.90 -7.69
CA THR A 389 -34.79 -3.15 -8.09
C THR A 389 -36.12 -3.34 -7.38
N SER A 390 -36.41 -2.52 -6.36
CA SER A 390 -37.66 -2.60 -5.59
C SER A 390 -38.75 -1.76 -6.25
N ASP A 391 -39.99 -2.23 -6.19
CA ASP A 391 -41.16 -1.51 -6.77
C ASP A 391 -41.44 -0.18 -6.05
N ASP A 392 -41.02 -0.04 -4.78
CA ASP A 392 -41.15 1.18 -3.98
C ASP A 392 -39.88 1.43 -3.14
N ALA A 393 -39.12 2.45 -3.54
CA ALA A 393 -37.95 2.95 -2.82
C ALA A 393 -38.24 4.22 -2.00
N SER A 394 -39.50 4.69 -1.93
CA SER A 394 -39.85 5.97 -1.29
C SER A 394 -39.49 6.04 0.20
N TRP A 395 -39.44 4.89 0.87
CA TRP A 395 -39.01 4.77 2.26
C TRP A 395 -37.51 5.01 2.46
N LEU A 396 -36.70 4.93 1.40
CA LEU A 396 -35.26 5.25 1.39
C LEU A 396 -34.95 6.71 1.06
N ARG A 397 -35.98 7.54 0.84
CA ARG A 397 -35.79 8.98 0.65
C ARG A 397 -35.05 9.59 1.83
N TRP A 398 -34.36 10.70 1.57
CA TRP A 398 -33.57 11.41 2.57
C TRP A 398 -34.37 11.75 3.84
N ASP A 399 -35.60 12.21 3.67
CA ASP A 399 -36.55 12.56 4.75
C ASP A 399 -37.22 11.34 5.43
N ALA A 400 -36.91 10.12 4.97
CA ALA A 400 -37.34 8.86 5.56
C ALA A 400 -36.12 8.10 6.13
N ALA A 401 -35.78 6.92 5.59
CA ALA A 401 -34.66 6.12 6.07
C ALA A 401 -33.31 6.48 5.43
N GLY A 402 -33.28 7.23 4.32
CA GLY A 402 -32.06 7.48 3.55
C GLY A 402 -30.96 8.17 4.34
N LYS A 403 -31.31 9.21 5.11
CA LYS A 403 -30.36 9.89 6.00
C LYS A 403 -29.78 8.94 7.06
N ARG A 404 -30.63 8.13 7.71
CA ARG A 404 -30.20 7.15 8.72
C ARG A 404 -29.24 6.11 8.13
N VAL A 405 -29.52 5.61 6.93
CA VAL A 405 -28.62 4.68 6.22
C VAL A 405 -27.26 5.32 5.97
N LEU A 406 -27.22 6.57 5.51
CA LEU A 406 -25.98 7.30 5.27
C LEU A 406 -25.21 7.62 6.57
N GLU A 407 -25.91 7.90 7.66
CA GLU A 407 -25.33 8.03 9.00
C GLU A 407 -24.69 6.74 9.49
N ASP A 408 -25.37 5.61 9.31
CA ASP A 408 -24.84 4.31 9.70
C ASP A 408 -23.57 3.97 8.90
N VAL A 409 -23.56 4.26 7.59
CA VAL A 409 -22.36 4.11 6.75
C VAL A 409 -21.23 5.03 7.24
N ALA A 410 -21.52 6.30 7.55
CA ALA A 410 -20.54 7.24 8.09
C ALA A 410 -19.98 6.76 9.44
N GLY A 411 -20.83 6.19 10.31
CA GLY A 411 -20.43 5.56 11.57
C GLY A 411 -19.52 4.35 11.35
N GLY A 412 -19.79 3.55 10.32
CA GLY A 412 -18.92 2.46 9.87
C GLY A 412 -17.55 2.97 9.44
N LEU A 413 -17.50 3.99 8.59
CA LEU A 413 -16.23 4.61 8.15
C LEU A 413 -15.45 5.20 9.32
N TYR A 414 -16.12 5.92 10.22
CA TYR A 414 -15.49 6.45 11.43
C TYR A 414 -14.88 5.35 12.29
N TYR A 415 -15.60 4.24 12.48
CA TYR A 415 -15.09 3.08 13.21
C TYR A 415 -13.84 2.47 12.57
N LEU A 416 -13.79 2.37 11.24
CA LEU A 416 -12.66 1.82 10.51
C LEU A 416 -11.46 2.77 10.49
N HIS A 417 -11.69 4.07 10.24
CA HIS A 417 -10.63 5.08 10.12
C HIS A 417 -9.97 5.41 11.47
N THR A 418 -10.65 5.18 12.60
CA THR A 418 -10.09 5.40 13.94
C THR A 418 -9.30 4.20 14.49
N ARG A 419 -9.20 3.10 13.74
CA ARG A 419 -8.34 1.98 14.10
C ARG A 419 -6.86 2.37 14.09
N ARG A 420 -6.02 1.53 14.70
CA ARG A 420 -4.56 1.72 14.74
C ARG A 420 -3.87 0.46 14.21
N PRO A 421 -3.32 0.50 12.97
CA PRO A 421 -3.42 1.60 11.99
C PRO A 421 -4.87 1.78 11.45
N PRO A 422 -5.20 2.94 10.84
CA PRO A 422 -6.51 3.16 10.20
C PRO A 422 -6.80 2.09 9.15
N LEU A 423 -8.03 1.57 9.14
CA LEU A 423 -8.49 0.65 8.11
C LEU A 423 -9.28 1.41 7.04
N ILE A 424 -8.81 1.40 5.80
CA ILE A 424 -9.48 2.03 4.65
C ILE A 424 -10.32 0.96 3.94
N HIS A 425 -11.59 1.22 3.69
CA HIS A 425 -12.52 0.26 3.07
C HIS A 425 -12.25 0.06 1.58
N ARG A 426 -12.02 1.14 0.82
CA ARG A 426 -11.68 1.18 -0.62
C ARG A 426 -12.74 0.66 -1.60
N ASP A 427 -13.95 0.39 -1.13
CA ASP A 427 -15.05 -0.11 -1.98
C ASP A 427 -16.41 0.18 -1.36
N VAL A 428 -16.56 1.41 -0.87
CA VAL A 428 -17.86 1.90 -0.42
C VAL A 428 -18.73 2.10 -1.66
N LYS A 429 -19.85 1.41 -1.73
CA LYS A 429 -20.84 1.47 -2.82
C LYS A 429 -22.14 0.82 -2.37
N SER A 430 -23.26 1.14 -3.00
CA SER A 430 -24.58 0.60 -2.61
C SER A 430 -24.69 -0.93 -2.61
N PRO A 431 -23.96 -1.71 -3.45
CA PRO A 431 -23.92 -3.18 -3.29
C PRO A 431 -23.29 -3.67 -1.98
N ASN A 432 -22.38 -2.89 -1.38
CA ASN A 432 -21.65 -3.26 -0.16
C ASN A 432 -22.24 -2.63 1.11
N VAL A 433 -23.39 -1.96 1.00
CA VAL A 433 -24.16 -1.46 2.13
C VAL A 433 -25.35 -2.39 2.32
N LEU A 434 -25.39 -3.14 3.42
CA LEU A 434 -26.44 -4.11 3.68
C LEU A 434 -27.42 -3.59 4.73
N LEU A 435 -28.71 -3.88 4.53
CA LEU A 435 -29.82 -3.36 5.34
C LEU A 435 -30.35 -4.44 6.28
N SER A 436 -30.69 -4.05 7.52
CA SER A 436 -31.15 -4.99 8.55
C SER A 436 -32.58 -5.50 8.36
N ALA A 437 -33.40 -4.78 7.59
CA ALA A 437 -34.80 -5.09 7.37
C ALA A 437 -35.25 -4.73 5.95
N LEU A 438 -36.37 -5.32 5.52
CA LEU A 438 -37.06 -4.96 4.27
C LEU A 438 -37.73 -3.58 4.39
N GLY A 439 -38.08 -3.00 3.25
CA GLY A 439 -38.63 -1.64 3.17
C GLY A 439 -39.88 -1.38 4.01
N GLY A 440 -40.03 -0.14 4.47
CA GLY A 440 -41.18 0.31 5.28
C GLY A 440 -41.04 0.10 6.80
N SER A 441 -39.94 -0.48 7.28
CA SER A 441 -39.65 -0.58 8.72
C SER A 441 -39.06 0.73 9.27
N SER A 442 -39.62 1.25 10.35
CA SER A 442 -39.14 2.46 11.06
C SER A 442 -37.80 2.27 11.79
N SER A 443 -37.21 1.07 11.75
CA SER A 443 -36.00 0.69 12.50
C SER A 443 -34.88 0.14 11.60
N VAL A 444 -34.94 0.38 10.29
CA VAL A 444 -33.91 -0.08 9.36
C VAL A 444 -32.56 0.56 9.70
N THR A 445 -31.53 -0.28 9.75
CA THR A 445 -30.13 0.11 9.97
C THR A 445 -29.28 -0.43 8.85
N ALA A 446 -28.14 0.21 8.58
CA ALA A 446 -27.19 -0.22 7.56
C ALA A 446 -25.85 -0.68 8.16
N LYS A 447 -25.20 -1.63 7.48
CA LYS A 447 -23.85 -2.09 7.80
C LYS A 447 -22.99 -2.18 6.54
N LEU A 448 -21.72 -1.80 6.67
CA LEU A 448 -20.70 -1.99 5.65
C LEU A 448 -20.29 -3.47 5.56
N ALA A 449 -20.38 -4.03 4.36
CA ALA A 449 -19.92 -5.38 4.02
C ALA A 449 -18.61 -5.34 3.22
N ASP A 450 -17.98 -6.50 3.02
CA ASP A 450 -16.72 -6.66 2.26
C ASP A 450 -15.54 -5.83 2.80
N VAL A 451 -15.59 -5.47 4.09
CA VAL A 451 -14.45 -4.91 4.84
C VAL A 451 -13.34 -5.96 4.90
N GLY A 452 -12.08 -5.54 4.78
CA GLY A 452 -10.96 -6.49 4.89
C GLY A 452 -10.71 -7.33 3.63
N SER A 453 -11.35 -7.02 2.49
CA SER A 453 -10.97 -7.50 1.15
C SER A 453 -9.57 -7.00 0.76
N PHE A 454 -8.53 -7.42 1.48
CA PHE A 454 -7.16 -7.01 1.22
C PHE A 454 -6.68 -7.67 -0.08
N LYS A 455 -6.22 -6.81 -1.01
CA LYS A 455 -5.36 -7.09 -2.17
C LYS A 455 -5.96 -7.34 -3.55
N GLU A 456 -7.24 -7.63 -3.75
CA GLU A 456 -7.74 -7.83 -5.12
C GLU A 456 -8.33 -6.57 -5.81
N LYS A 457 -8.59 -5.47 -5.08
CA LYS A 457 -9.12 -4.22 -5.70
C LYS A 457 -8.08 -3.34 -6.39
N LEU A 458 -6.79 -3.69 -6.33
CA LEU A 458 -5.75 -3.03 -7.12
C LEU A 458 -5.43 -3.76 -8.43
N GLN A 459 -5.82 -5.02 -8.59
CA GLN A 459 -5.60 -5.80 -9.82
C GLN A 459 -6.85 -5.91 -10.71
N SER A 460 -8.05 -5.64 -10.20
CA SER A 460 -9.30 -5.74 -10.98
C SER A 460 -9.64 -4.53 -11.87
N PHE A 461 -8.73 -3.59 -12.11
CA PHE A 461 -8.89 -2.60 -13.19
C PHE A 461 -8.40 -3.11 -14.55
N VAL A 462 -7.84 -4.32 -14.59
CA VAL A 462 -7.51 -5.02 -15.83
C VAL A 462 -8.20 -6.39 -15.77
N SER A 463 -9.16 -6.59 -16.68
CA SER A 463 -9.89 -7.84 -16.95
C SER A 463 -11.17 -8.12 -16.15
N MET A 464 -12.23 -7.34 -16.37
CA MET A 464 -13.62 -7.87 -16.41
C MET A 464 -14.44 -7.09 -17.45
N PRO A 465 -14.77 -7.67 -18.62
CA PRO A 465 -15.48 -6.96 -19.70
C PRO A 465 -16.95 -6.59 -19.44
N ASN A 466 -17.58 -7.02 -18.33
CA ASN A 466 -19.05 -7.00 -18.21
C ASN A 466 -19.66 -6.34 -16.96
N TRP A 467 -18.93 -5.55 -16.16
CA TRP A 467 -19.58 -4.85 -15.03
C TRP A 467 -18.88 -3.50 -14.72
N GLY A 468 -19.36 -2.42 -15.35
CA GLY A 468 -18.84 -1.04 -15.25
C GLY A 468 -19.05 -0.30 -13.92
N TYR A 469 -18.97 -0.98 -12.77
CA TYR A 469 -19.44 -0.45 -11.47
C TYR A 469 -18.33 0.10 -10.56
N THR A 470 -17.07 -0.28 -10.77
CA THR A 470 -15.95 0.17 -9.91
C THR A 470 -15.45 1.60 -10.19
N PRO A 471 -15.47 2.15 -11.42
CA PRO A 471 -14.94 3.49 -11.67
C PRO A 471 -15.80 4.63 -11.08
N VAL A 472 -17.11 4.43 -10.92
CA VAL A 472 -18.06 5.53 -10.64
C VAL A 472 -18.05 6.00 -9.18
N TYR A 473 -17.70 5.11 -8.23
CA TYR A 473 -17.50 5.44 -6.81
C TYR A 473 -16.05 5.81 -6.49
N ALA A 474 -15.12 5.56 -7.42
CA ALA A 474 -13.70 5.72 -7.19
C ALA A 474 -13.32 7.21 -7.20
N ALA A 475 -12.61 7.63 -6.15
CA ALA A 475 -12.08 8.98 -6.07
C ALA A 475 -11.08 9.27 -7.21
N PRO A 476 -10.91 10.54 -7.62
CA PRO A 476 -9.98 10.92 -8.69
C PRO A 476 -8.57 10.36 -8.46
N GLU A 477 -8.06 10.43 -7.23
CA GLU A 477 -6.75 9.89 -6.85
C GLU A 477 -6.64 8.37 -6.97
N VAL A 478 -7.75 7.63 -6.84
CA VAL A 478 -7.79 6.18 -7.07
C VAL A 478 -7.62 5.90 -8.56
N ASN A 479 -8.36 6.61 -9.41
CA ASN A 479 -8.27 6.49 -10.87
C ASN A 479 -6.92 6.96 -11.42
N MET A 480 -6.36 8.01 -10.83
CA MET A 480 -5.03 8.56 -11.17
C MET A 480 -3.87 7.79 -10.53
N ARG A 481 -4.15 6.73 -9.74
CA ARG A 481 -3.16 5.93 -9.01
C ARG A 481 -2.21 6.79 -8.16
N ARG A 482 -2.75 7.82 -7.51
CA ARG A 482 -2.06 8.68 -6.54
C ARG A 482 -2.18 8.08 -5.14
N ARG A 483 -1.49 8.70 -4.16
CA ARG A 483 -1.54 8.28 -2.75
C ARG A 483 -2.98 8.27 -2.24
N GLN A 484 -3.37 7.16 -1.63
CA GLN A 484 -4.70 6.96 -1.05
C GLN A 484 -4.59 7.04 0.47
N ASP A 485 -5.42 7.87 1.07
CA ASP A 485 -5.69 7.90 2.50
C ASP A 485 -7.15 7.51 2.75
N GLU A 486 -7.65 7.66 3.97
CA GLU A 486 -9.02 7.38 4.33
C GLU A 486 -10.07 8.23 3.57
N LYS A 487 -9.65 9.34 2.93
CA LYS A 487 -10.53 10.25 2.19
C LYS A 487 -11.04 9.68 0.87
N VAL A 488 -10.47 8.57 0.38
CA VAL A 488 -11.05 7.82 -0.74
C VAL A 488 -12.43 7.26 -0.39
N ASP A 489 -12.61 6.83 0.87
CA ASP A 489 -13.91 6.32 1.35
C ASP A 489 -14.92 7.46 1.52
N ILE A 490 -14.44 8.67 1.85
CA ILE A 490 -15.28 9.87 1.98
C ILE A 490 -15.82 10.31 0.62
N PHE A 491 -14.99 10.25 -0.42
CA PHE A 491 -15.44 10.49 -1.79
C PHE A 491 -16.52 9.49 -2.20
N ALA A 492 -16.25 8.20 -1.99
CA ALA A 492 -17.18 7.13 -2.32
C ALA A 492 -18.50 7.25 -1.51
N TRP A 493 -18.44 7.68 -0.25
CA TRP A 493 -19.61 8.04 0.54
C TRP A 493 -20.37 9.22 -0.07
N GLY A 494 -19.69 10.24 -0.61
CA GLY A 494 -20.34 11.35 -1.32
C GLY A 494 -21.09 10.89 -2.57
N VAL A 495 -20.54 9.93 -3.32
CA VAL A 495 -21.24 9.30 -4.46
C VAL A 495 -22.46 8.50 -3.97
N LEU A 496 -22.33 7.77 -2.86
CA LEU A 496 -23.43 7.03 -2.24
C LEU A 496 -24.55 7.97 -1.77
N MET A 497 -24.21 9.12 -1.17
CA MET A 497 -25.17 10.15 -0.78
C MET A 497 -25.95 10.68 -1.99
N TRP A 498 -25.26 10.91 -3.11
CA TRP A 498 -25.91 11.32 -4.36
C TRP A 498 -26.87 10.26 -4.89
N GLU A 499 -26.49 8.99 -4.85
CA GLU A 499 -27.32 7.88 -5.29
C GLU A 499 -28.62 7.78 -4.47
N VAL A 500 -28.52 7.95 -3.15
CA VAL A 500 -29.68 7.98 -2.24
C VAL A 500 -30.57 9.21 -2.50
N LEU A 501 -29.98 10.39 -2.73
CA LEU A 501 -30.73 11.63 -2.95
C LEU A 501 -31.41 11.71 -4.31
N SER A 502 -30.77 11.16 -5.34
CA SER A 502 -31.27 11.20 -6.71
C SER A 502 -32.14 10.00 -7.08
N GLU A 503 -32.09 8.93 -6.27
CA GLU A 503 -32.67 7.61 -6.56
C GLU A 503 -32.21 7.05 -7.93
N ARG A 504 -31.03 7.49 -8.39
CA ARG A 504 -30.44 7.11 -9.68
C ARG A 504 -29.12 6.43 -9.48
N PHE A 505 -28.83 5.44 -10.31
CA PHE A 505 -27.53 4.81 -10.32
C PHE A 505 -26.47 5.78 -10.89
N PRO A 506 -25.30 5.96 -10.23
CA PRO A 506 -24.27 6.87 -10.72
C PRO A 506 -23.67 6.40 -12.05
N HIS A 507 -23.54 7.32 -13.01
CA HIS A 507 -22.88 7.08 -14.29
C HIS A 507 -21.47 7.69 -14.33
N SER A 508 -20.63 7.23 -15.26
CA SER A 508 -19.30 7.81 -15.48
C SER A 508 -19.43 9.26 -15.95
N GLY A 509 -18.81 10.20 -15.24
CA GLY A 509 -18.81 11.62 -15.59
C GLY A 509 -19.07 12.54 -14.39
N TYR A 510 -19.36 13.80 -14.66
CA TYR A 510 -19.81 14.75 -13.66
C TYR A 510 -21.19 14.33 -13.14
N LEU A 511 -21.36 14.24 -11.82
CA LEU A 511 -22.68 14.05 -11.21
C LEU A 511 -23.20 15.44 -10.85
N GLU A 512 -24.31 15.84 -11.46
CA GLU A 512 -24.99 17.10 -11.13
C GLU A 512 -25.51 17.06 -9.69
N ALA A 513 -25.60 18.22 -9.04
CA ALA A 513 -26.18 18.32 -7.71
C ALA A 513 -27.60 17.70 -7.69
N PRO A 514 -27.97 16.88 -6.68
CA PRO A 514 -29.27 16.21 -6.66
C PRO A 514 -30.42 17.22 -6.67
N SER A 515 -31.30 17.13 -7.68
CA SER A 515 -32.48 17.98 -7.80
C SER A 515 -33.41 17.82 -6.60
N GLY A 516 -33.78 18.92 -5.94
CA GLY A 516 -34.66 18.91 -4.77
C GLY A 516 -33.97 18.65 -3.42
N ALA A 517 -32.64 18.45 -3.40
CA ALA A 517 -31.88 18.40 -2.16
C ALA A 517 -31.74 19.80 -1.52
N SER A 518 -31.64 19.85 -0.19
CA SER A 518 -31.40 21.11 0.53
C SER A 518 -30.00 21.66 0.20
N THR A 519 -29.82 22.99 0.27
CA THR A 519 -28.51 23.64 0.07
C THR A 519 -27.41 23.00 0.91
N ARG A 520 -27.76 22.56 2.12
CA ARG A 520 -26.85 21.93 3.07
C ARG A 520 -26.45 20.51 2.64
N ALA A 521 -27.38 19.75 2.06
CA ALA A 521 -27.08 18.43 1.49
C ALA A 521 -26.21 18.54 0.23
N VAL A 522 -26.47 19.56 -0.61
CA VAL A 522 -25.64 19.86 -1.79
C VAL A 522 -24.22 20.26 -1.37
N ASP A 523 -24.07 21.14 -0.37
CA ASP A 523 -22.75 21.53 0.16
C ASP A 523 -21.96 20.31 0.68
N LEU A 524 -22.61 19.43 1.45
CA LEU A 524 -21.95 18.21 1.94
C LEU A 524 -21.53 17.27 0.79
N PHE A 525 -22.40 17.09 -0.20
CA PHE A 525 -22.12 16.28 -1.39
C PHE A 525 -20.87 16.80 -2.13
N GLU A 526 -20.83 18.10 -2.43
CA GLU A 526 -19.71 18.73 -3.14
C GLU A 526 -18.41 18.65 -2.32
N ARG A 527 -18.49 18.91 -1.00
CA ARG A 527 -17.33 18.82 -0.10
C ARG A 527 -16.76 17.40 0.00
N CYS A 528 -17.61 16.37 0.04
CA CYS A 528 -17.15 14.98 0.04
C CYS A 528 -16.46 14.59 -1.27
N ARG A 529 -16.87 15.21 -2.39
CA ARG A 529 -16.35 14.92 -3.73
C ARG A 529 -15.27 15.88 -4.23
N HIS A 530 -14.75 16.74 -3.36
CA HIS A 530 -13.71 17.67 -3.73
C HIS A 530 -12.50 16.97 -4.39
N GLU A 531 -11.93 17.55 -5.45
CA GLU A 531 -10.82 16.93 -6.19
C GLU A 531 -9.61 16.68 -5.29
N GLU A 532 -9.23 17.69 -4.50
CA GLU A 532 -8.17 17.57 -3.49
C GLU A 532 -8.69 16.82 -2.25
N SER A 533 -8.02 15.72 -1.88
CA SER A 533 -8.46 14.85 -0.78
C SER A 533 -8.40 15.54 0.58
N SER A 534 -7.46 16.49 0.74
CA SER A 534 -7.28 17.24 1.98
C SER A 534 -8.46 18.16 2.31
N GLN A 535 -9.23 18.59 1.31
CA GLN A 535 -10.40 19.46 1.47
C GLN A 535 -11.68 18.70 1.83
N ARG A 536 -11.68 17.37 1.67
CA ARG A 536 -12.81 16.52 2.05
C ARG A 536 -12.90 16.44 3.58
N PRO A 537 -14.10 16.33 4.18
CA PRO A 537 -14.21 16.09 5.61
C PRO A 537 -13.55 14.74 6.00
N THR A 538 -13.13 14.62 7.25
CA THR A 538 -12.82 13.34 7.89
C THR A 538 -14.11 12.58 8.19
N SER A 539 -14.04 11.27 8.44
CA SER A 539 -15.20 10.50 8.88
C SER A 539 -15.78 10.98 10.21
N ALA A 540 -14.96 11.56 11.09
CA ALA A 540 -15.41 12.20 12.33
C ALA A 540 -16.25 13.46 12.06
N GLU A 541 -15.77 14.35 11.20
CA GLU A 541 -16.50 15.54 10.78
C GLU A 541 -17.78 15.17 10.03
N LEU A 542 -17.74 14.14 9.18
CA LEU A 542 -18.90 13.63 8.46
C LEU A 542 -20.02 13.21 9.42
N VAL A 543 -19.69 12.43 10.45
CA VAL A 543 -20.66 12.03 11.50
C VAL A 543 -21.21 13.26 12.24
N SER A 544 -20.36 14.24 12.56
CA SER A 544 -20.81 15.48 13.22
C SER A 544 -21.78 16.26 12.34
N ILE A 545 -21.42 16.47 11.08
CA ILE A 545 -22.22 17.23 10.12
C ILE A 545 -23.61 16.61 9.97
N LEU A 546 -23.70 15.28 9.80
CA LEU A 546 -24.97 14.57 9.63
C LEU A 546 -25.90 14.66 10.85
N ARG A 547 -25.35 14.66 12.07
CA ARG A 547 -26.14 14.88 13.28
C ARG A 547 -26.77 16.26 13.31
N ASP A 548 -26.03 17.27 12.84
CA ASP A 548 -26.51 18.64 12.84
C ASP A 548 -27.60 18.91 11.79
N PHE A 549 -27.82 17.99 10.83
CA PHE A 549 -28.92 18.12 9.85
C PHE A 549 -30.30 18.05 10.51
N ASP A 550 -30.44 17.38 11.66
CA ASP A 550 -31.74 17.25 12.36
C ASP A 550 -32.10 18.49 13.21
N MET A 551 -31.16 19.42 13.41
CA MET A 551 -31.33 20.56 14.33
C MET A 551 -31.86 21.84 13.66
N SER A 552 -32.10 21.81 12.34
CA SER A 552 -32.70 22.93 11.60
C SER A 552 -34.04 22.49 10.99
N ASN A 553 -35.14 22.87 11.67
CA ASN A 553 -36.49 22.91 11.09
C ASN A 553 -36.51 23.62 9.74
#